data_AF-A0A2V7NEK0-F1
#
_entry.id   AF-A0A2V7NEK0-F1
#
_cell.length_a   1.000
_cell.length_b   1.000
_cell.length_c   1.000
_cell.angle_alpha   90.00
_cell.angle_beta   90.00
_cell.angle_gamma   90.00
#
_symmetry.space_group_name_H-M   'P 1'
#
loop_
_entity.id
_entity.type
_entity.pdbx_description
1 polymer ?
#
loop_
_entity_poly.entity_id
_entity_poly.type
_entity_poly.pdbx_seq_one_letter_code
_entity_poly.pdbx_strand_id
1 'polypeptide(L)'
;GEREIEAHAEHALGTTLLLRGLIADAIVHVWRAFELYEDDASQLRTLNDLGVMFLALGRVHDAERALTEVVRRGARPERVTNALIELMHCSSFRRDRMGFERRRAECESRTRDMPPNILADFYLKAGVGSARFGNFRKARVQLGEALNVATRSGLHELVFRIERLIAGLHDCTPQLNTKQNTAVEPAASTNALQKVSAALARLERVPSGTR
;
A
#
# COMPACT_ATOMS: atom_id res chain seq x y z
N GLY A 1 -17.95 -20.87 -9.43
CA GLY A 1 -18.68 -20.84 -10.73
C GLY A 1 -17.84 -20.20 -11.82
N GLU A 2 -18.28 -20.15 -13.09
CA GLU A 2 -17.50 -19.55 -14.21
C GLU A 2 -17.01 -18.12 -13.89
N ARG A 3 -17.88 -17.29 -13.31
CA ARG A 3 -17.55 -15.92 -12.86
C ARG A 3 -16.45 -15.86 -11.80
N GLU A 4 -16.41 -16.82 -10.89
CA GLU A 4 -15.39 -16.91 -9.84
C GLU A 4 -14.03 -17.32 -10.44
N ILE A 5 -14.04 -18.20 -11.44
CA ILE A 5 -12.84 -18.56 -12.20
C ILE A 5 -12.31 -17.33 -12.95
N GLU A 6 -13.18 -16.55 -13.59
CA GLU A 6 -12.82 -15.29 -14.24
C GLU A 6 -12.23 -14.30 -13.21
N ALA A 7 -12.84 -14.14 -12.03
CA ALA A 7 -12.34 -13.26 -10.97
C ALA A 7 -10.91 -13.64 -10.54
N HIS A 8 -10.65 -14.93 -10.34
CA HIS A 8 -9.32 -15.41 -9.98
C HIS A 8 -8.31 -15.25 -11.12
N ALA A 9 -8.71 -15.48 -12.38
CA ALA A 9 -7.84 -15.30 -13.53
C ALA A 9 -7.43 -13.83 -13.70
N GLU A 10 -8.38 -12.89 -13.60
CA GLU A 10 -8.14 -11.45 -13.65
C GLU A 10 -7.20 -11.00 -12.52
N HIS A 11 -7.42 -11.50 -11.30
CA HIS A 11 -6.57 -11.17 -10.16
C HIS A 11 -5.14 -11.71 -10.32
N ALA A 12 -4.99 -12.94 -10.79
CA ALA A 12 -3.69 -13.56 -11.05
C ALA A 12 -2.94 -12.84 -12.19
N LEU A 13 -3.65 -12.43 -13.25
CA LEU A 13 -3.10 -11.63 -14.33
C LEU A 13 -2.62 -10.28 -13.83
N GLY A 14 -3.43 -9.58 -13.04
CA GLY A 14 -3.04 -8.33 -12.39
C GLY A 14 -1.78 -8.48 -11.52
N THR A 15 -1.69 -9.54 -10.73
CA THR A 15 -0.50 -9.85 -9.92
C THR A 15 0.74 -10.09 -10.80
N THR A 16 0.58 -10.82 -11.90
CA THR A 16 1.66 -11.09 -12.86
C THR A 16 2.17 -9.82 -13.53
N LEU A 17 1.26 -8.92 -13.91
CA LEU A 17 1.60 -7.62 -14.51
C LEU A 17 2.33 -6.71 -13.50
N LEU A 18 1.89 -6.69 -12.24
CA LEU A 18 2.58 -5.98 -11.17
C LEU A 18 4.03 -6.46 -11.01
N LEU A 19 4.27 -7.77 -11.00
CA LEU A 19 5.61 -8.34 -10.91
C LEU A 19 6.49 -8.00 -12.13
N ARG A 20 5.88 -7.72 -13.28
CA ARG A 20 6.57 -7.23 -14.49
C ARG A 20 6.76 -5.72 -14.54
N GLY A 21 6.30 -4.99 -13.52
CA GLY A 21 6.36 -3.53 -13.47
C GLY A 21 5.32 -2.82 -14.35
N LEU A 22 4.36 -3.55 -14.92
CA LEU A 22 3.26 -3.01 -15.72
C LEU A 22 2.09 -2.63 -14.81
N ILE A 23 2.32 -1.70 -13.89
CA ILE A 23 1.43 -1.44 -12.75
C ILE A 23 0.09 -0.84 -13.20
N ALA A 24 0.11 0.06 -14.19
CA ALA A 24 -1.11 0.68 -14.69
C ALA A 24 -2.07 -0.35 -15.32
N ASP A 25 -1.54 -1.33 -16.04
CA ASP A 25 -2.33 -2.43 -16.61
C ASP A 25 -2.77 -3.43 -15.52
N ALA A 26 -1.91 -3.71 -14.54
CA ALA A 26 -2.26 -4.54 -13.38
C ALA A 26 -3.51 -4.03 -12.66
N ILE A 27 -3.61 -2.71 -12.44
CA ILE A 27 -4.76 -2.07 -11.78
C ILE A 27 -6.07 -2.36 -12.52
N VAL A 28 -6.05 -2.36 -13.86
CA VAL A 28 -7.27 -2.62 -14.66
C VAL A 28 -7.77 -4.04 -14.42
N HIS A 29 -6.86 -5.03 -14.42
CA HIS A 29 -7.20 -6.43 -14.19
C HIS A 29 -7.62 -6.70 -12.74
N VAL A 30 -6.94 -6.13 -11.75
CA VAL A 30 -7.35 -6.27 -10.34
C VAL A 30 -8.69 -5.59 -10.07
N TRP A 31 -8.98 -4.45 -10.71
CA TRP A 31 -10.31 -3.83 -10.64
C TRP A 31 -11.39 -4.73 -11.24
N ARG A 32 -11.11 -5.37 -12.39
CA ARG A 32 -12.04 -6.32 -12.99
C ARG A 32 -12.31 -7.50 -12.05
N ALA A 33 -11.28 -8.05 -11.41
CA ALA A 33 -11.44 -9.08 -10.39
C ALA A 33 -12.33 -8.63 -9.22
N PHE A 34 -12.15 -7.39 -8.73
CA PHE A 34 -13.01 -6.82 -7.69
C PHE A 34 -14.49 -6.80 -8.08
N GLU A 35 -14.82 -6.42 -9.32
CA GLU A 35 -16.21 -6.41 -9.83
C GLU A 35 -16.80 -7.82 -9.99
N LEU A 36 -15.95 -8.82 -10.20
CA LEU A 36 -16.35 -10.21 -10.41
C LEU A 36 -16.50 -10.98 -9.10
N TYR A 37 -15.67 -10.71 -8.09
CA TYR A 37 -15.80 -11.34 -6.78
C TYR A 37 -17.14 -11.04 -6.14
N GLU A 38 -17.79 -12.08 -5.61
CA GLU A 38 -19.09 -11.96 -4.94
C GLU A 38 -18.95 -11.92 -3.41
N ASP A 39 -17.84 -12.43 -2.89
CA ASP A 39 -17.55 -12.45 -1.46
C ASP A 39 -16.78 -11.20 -1.01
N ASP A 40 -17.15 -10.68 0.17
CA ASP A 40 -16.51 -9.50 0.75
C ASP A 40 -15.01 -9.70 1.01
N ALA A 41 -14.57 -10.93 1.28
CA ALA A 41 -13.19 -11.18 1.64
C ALA A 41 -12.23 -10.96 0.46
N SER A 42 -12.60 -11.45 -0.71
CA SER A 42 -11.84 -11.29 -1.95
C SER A 42 -11.94 -9.88 -2.50
N GLN A 43 -13.11 -9.24 -2.37
CA GLN A 43 -13.27 -7.82 -2.71
C GLN A 43 -12.40 -6.91 -1.84
N LEU A 44 -12.33 -7.14 -0.52
CA LEU A 44 -11.47 -6.32 0.35
C LEU A 44 -9.98 -6.56 0.09
N ARG A 45 -9.60 -7.79 -0.28
CA ARG A 45 -8.23 -8.10 -0.67
C ARG A 45 -7.82 -7.34 -1.94
N THR A 46 -8.64 -7.40 -2.98
CA THR A 46 -8.39 -6.67 -4.24
C THR A 46 -8.35 -5.16 -4.02
N LEU A 47 -9.19 -4.59 -3.16
CA LEU A 47 -9.11 -3.16 -2.78
C LEU A 47 -7.81 -2.81 -2.05
N ASN A 48 -7.31 -3.68 -1.16
CA ASN A 48 -6.01 -3.48 -0.53
C ASN A 48 -4.88 -3.49 -1.57
N ASP A 49 -4.90 -4.45 -2.50
CA ASP A 49 -3.88 -4.59 -3.55
C ASP A 49 -3.92 -3.39 -4.52
N LEU A 50 -5.11 -2.93 -4.90
CA LEU A 50 -5.29 -1.69 -5.65
C LEU A 50 -4.71 -0.48 -4.92
N GLY A 51 -4.90 -0.38 -3.61
CA GLY A 51 -4.30 0.67 -2.78
C GLY A 51 -2.77 0.71 -2.89
N VAL A 52 -2.13 -0.46 -2.80
CA VAL A 52 -0.67 -0.60 -2.95
C VAL A 52 -0.23 -0.25 -4.38
N MET A 53 -0.94 -0.71 -5.40
CA MET A 53 -0.62 -0.43 -6.80
C MET A 53 -0.74 1.07 -7.13
N PHE A 54 -1.80 1.74 -6.65
CA PHE A 54 -1.96 3.18 -6.83
C PHE A 54 -0.85 3.97 -6.14
N LEU A 55 -0.41 3.55 -4.95
CA LEU A 55 0.75 4.16 -4.28
C LEU A 55 2.04 4.01 -5.09
N ALA A 56 2.25 2.86 -5.72
CA ALA A 56 3.43 2.62 -6.56
C ALA A 56 3.48 3.56 -7.78
N LEU A 57 2.32 3.96 -8.31
CA LEU A 57 2.20 4.98 -9.37
C LEU A 57 2.19 6.43 -8.85
N GLY A 58 2.34 6.65 -7.53
CA GLY A 58 2.23 7.97 -6.92
C GLY A 58 0.81 8.56 -6.91
N ARG A 59 -0.22 7.75 -7.24
CA ARG A 59 -1.63 8.15 -7.26
C ARG A 59 -2.26 8.06 -5.86
N VAL A 60 -1.72 8.86 -4.94
CA VAL A 60 -2.00 8.72 -3.50
C VAL A 60 -3.50 8.89 -3.17
N HIS A 61 -4.22 9.77 -3.85
CA HIS A 61 -5.66 9.95 -3.62
C HIS A 61 -6.49 8.73 -4.01
N ASP A 62 -6.10 8.02 -5.08
CA ASP A 62 -6.78 6.78 -5.48
C ASP A 62 -6.49 5.66 -4.48
N ALA A 63 -5.24 5.58 -4.01
CA ALA A 63 -4.88 4.64 -2.96
C ALA A 63 -5.68 4.88 -1.67
N GLU A 64 -5.77 6.13 -1.21
CA GLU A 64 -6.53 6.49 0.00
C GLU A 64 -8.00 6.10 -0.12
N ARG A 65 -8.62 6.27 -1.30
CA ARG A 65 -10.01 5.85 -1.52
C ARG A 65 -10.18 4.34 -1.37
N ALA A 66 -9.32 3.55 -2.04
CA ALA A 66 -9.39 2.08 -1.98
C ALA A 66 -9.19 1.57 -0.55
N LEU A 67 -8.19 2.10 0.15
CA LEU A 67 -7.83 1.64 1.49
C LEU A 67 -8.85 2.11 2.55
N THR A 68 -9.40 3.31 2.41
CA THR A 68 -10.52 3.77 3.26
C THR A 68 -11.72 2.85 3.12
N GLU A 69 -12.02 2.39 1.90
CA GLU A 69 -13.09 1.44 1.66
C GLU A 69 -12.83 0.08 2.34
N VAL A 70 -11.57 -0.39 2.36
CA VAL A 70 -11.18 -1.58 3.13
C VAL A 70 -11.43 -1.39 4.61
N VAL A 71 -11.03 -0.25 5.19
CA VAL A 71 -11.25 0.05 6.61
C VAL A 71 -12.74 0.17 6.92
N ARG A 72 -13.52 0.81 6.05
CA ARG A 72 -14.96 1.02 6.22
C ARG A 72 -15.76 -0.29 6.20
N ARG A 73 -15.41 -1.20 5.28
CA ARG A 73 -16.08 -2.51 5.12
C ARG A 73 -15.48 -3.60 6.01
N GLY A 74 -14.27 -3.40 6.54
CA GLY A 74 -13.47 -4.43 7.17
C GLY A 74 -14.01 -4.89 8.53
N ALA A 75 -14.69 -6.03 8.56
CA ALA A 75 -15.19 -6.65 9.78
C ALA A 75 -14.13 -7.42 10.63
N ARG A 76 -12.91 -7.68 10.09
CA ARG A 76 -11.85 -8.44 10.77
C ARG A 76 -10.58 -7.61 11.01
N PRO A 77 -9.98 -7.66 12.22
CA PRO A 77 -8.83 -6.81 12.60
C PRO A 77 -7.63 -6.90 11.65
N GLU A 78 -7.23 -8.11 11.25
CA GLU A 78 -6.03 -8.34 10.42
C GLU A 78 -6.08 -7.64 9.05
N ARG A 79 -7.24 -7.67 8.39
CA ARG A 79 -7.43 -7.04 7.06
C ARG A 79 -7.41 -5.53 7.15
N VAL A 80 -7.93 -5.00 8.25
CA VAL A 80 -7.91 -3.56 8.52
C VAL A 80 -6.49 -3.10 8.84
N THR A 81 -5.68 -3.91 9.52
CA THR A 81 -4.30 -3.53 9.89
C THR A 81 -3.43 -3.23 8.67
N ASN A 82 -3.46 -4.05 7.61
CA ASN A 82 -2.71 -3.75 6.38
C ASN A 82 -3.16 -2.43 5.75
N ALA A 83 -4.48 -2.23 5.63
CA ALA A 83 -5.01 -1.00 5.07
C ALA A 83 -4.64 0.24 5.90
N LEU A 84 -4.60 0.13 7.23
CA LEU A 84 -4.15 1.20 8.13
C LEU A 84 -2.67 1.54 7.95
N ILE A 85 -1.82 0.51 7.79
CA ILE A 85 -0.39 0.69 7.50
C ILE A 85 -0.22 1.41 6.15
N GLU A 86 -0.98 1.04 5.13
CA GLU A 86 -0.92 1.72 3.83
C GLU A 86 -1.48 3.14 3.87
N LEU A 87 -2.53 3.40 4.65
CA LEU A 87 -3.05 4.75 4.87
C LEU A 87 -2.05 5.63 5.66
N MET A 88 -1.31 5.04 6.61
CA MET A 88 -0.18 5.72 7.27
C MET A 88 0.85 6.10 6.21
N HIS A 89 1.18 5.17 5.30
CA HIS A 89 2.13 5.43 4.22
C HIS A 89 1.63 6.53 3.26
N CYS A 90 0.35 6.53 2.88
CA CYS A 90 -0.31 7.60 2.11
C CYS A 90 -0.13 8.97 2.79
N SER A 91 -0.37 9.04 4.10
CA SER A 91 -0.21 10.27 4.88
C SER A 91 1.21 10.83 4.76
N SER A 92 2.21 9.95 4.83
CA SER A 92 3.61 10.36 4.68
C SER A 92 3.94 10.86 3.26
N PHE A 93 3.35 10.27 2.21
CA PHE A 93 3.50 10.75 0.84
C PHE A 93 2.94 12.16 0.66
N ARG A 94 1.76 12.41 1.25
CA ARG A 94 1.09 13.71 1.22
C ARG A 94 1.70 14.78 2.14
N ARG A 95 2.76 14.43 2.87
CA ARG A 95 3.36 15.27 3.92
C ARG A 95 2.38 15.65 5.03
N ASP A 96 1.33 14.85 5.24
CA ASP A 96 0.41 14.99 6.37
C ASP A 96 1.01 14.33 7.62
N ARG A 97 1.75 15.13 8.39
CA ARG A 97 2.43 14.67 9.61
C ARG A 97 1.44 14.22 10.70
N MET A 98 0.30 14.90 10.83
CA MET A 98 -0.70 14.57 11.85
C MET A 98 -1.43 13.28 11.50
N GLY A 99 -1.87 13.12 10.25
CA GLY A 99 -2.46 11.87 9.76
C GLY A 99 -1.50 10.70 9.87
N PHE A 100 -0.22 10.91 9.55
CA PHE A 100 0.81 9.89 9.70
C PHE A 100 0.97 9.43 11.16
N GLU A 101 1.20 10.36 12.11
CA GLU A 101 1.41 9.98 13.51
C GLU A 101 0.17 9.36 14.15
N ARG A 102 -1.03 9.83 13.79
CA ARG A 102 -2.30 9.24 14.25
C ARG A 102 -2.41 7.77 13.83
N ARG A 103 -2.22 7.50 12.53
CA ARG A 103 -2.31 6.14 11.99
C ARG A 103 -1.17 5.25 12.48
N ARG A 104 0.03 5.83 12.67
CA ARG A 104 1.16 5.13 13.28
C ARG A 104 0.82 4.66 14.69
N ALA A 105 0.28 5.53 15.53
CA ALA A 105 -0.14 5.17 16.88
C ALA A 105 -1.23 4.10 16.89
N GLU A 106 -2.18 4.15 15.94
CA GLU A 106 -3.20 3.12 15.78
C GLU A 106 -2.61 1.76 15.34
N CYS A 107 -1.62 1.75 14.44
CA CYS A 107 -0.93 0.52 14.07
C CYS A 107 -0.10 -0.01 15.26
N GLU A 108 0.57 0.88 15.99
CA GLU A 108 1.41 0.55 17.14
C GLU A 108 0.63 -0.19 18.24
N SER A 109 -0.62 0.21 18.49
CA SER A 109 -1.49 -0.47 19.46
C SER A 109 -1.88 -1.91 19.07
N ARG A 110 -1.70 -2.29 17.79
CA ARG A 110 -2.04 -3.61 17.24
C ARG A 110 -0.82 -4.52 17.03
N THR A 111 0.39 -4.04 17.33
CA THR A 111 1.66 -4.73 17.02
C THR A 111 1.79 -6.12 17.63
N ARG A 112 1.17 -6.36 18.79
CA ARG A 112 1.20 -7.68 19.46
C ARG A 112 0.50 -8.77 18.67
N ASP A 113 -0.51 -8.41 17.89
CA ASP A 113 -1.34 -9.35 17.14
C ASP A 113 -0.93 -9.41 15.66
N MET A 114 0.06 -8.62 15.23
CA MET A 114 0.53 -8.62 13.85
C MET A 114 1.37 -9.87 13.57
N PRO A 115 1.07 -10.63 12.51
CA PRO A 115 2.00 -11.65 12.04
C PRO A 115 3.31 -10.98 11.54
N PRO A 116 4.44 -11.70 11.55
CA PRO A 116 5.76 -11.09 11.34
C PRO A 116 5.92 -10.31 10.05
N ASN A 117 5.30 -10.75 8.96
CA ASN A 117 5.32 -10.05 7.68
C ASN A 117 4.64 -8.68 7.76
N ILE A 118 3.52 -8.57 8.47
CA ILE A 118 2.80 -7.31 8.65
C ILE A 118 3.50 -6.39 9.65
N LEU A 119 4.08 -6.97 10.70
CA LEU A 119 4.86 -6.20 11.68
C LEU A 119 6.12 -5.60 11.04
N ALA A 120 6.85 -6.37 10.23
CA ALA A 120 8.01 -5.88 9.50
C ALA A 120 7.62 -4.75 8.53
N ASP A 121 6.52 -4.91 7.80
CA ASP A 121 6.02 -3.91 6.86
C ASP A 121 5.56 -2.61 7.56
N PHE A 122 4.90 -2.72 8.72
CA PHE A 122 4.57 -1.58 9.58
C PHE A 122 5.81 -0.77 9.94
N TYR A 123 6.84 -1.42 10.51
CA TYR A 123 8.06 -0.74 10.92
C TYR A 123 8.82 -0.15 9.73
N LEU A 124 8.84 -0.86 8.59
CA LEU A 124 9.44 -0.38 7.36
C LEU A 124 8.79 0.93 6.90
N LYS A 125 7.46 0.95 6.78
CA LYS A 125 6.71 2.14 6.33
C LYS A 125 6.72 3.25 7.36
N ALA A 126 6.71 2.94 8.65
CA ALA A 126 6.89 3.92 9.71
C ALA A 126 8.27 4.59 9.61
N GLY A 127 9.33 3.81 9.36
CA GLY A 127 10.68 4.30 9.14
C GLY A 127 10.80 5.21 7.92
N VAL A 128 10.27 4.78 6.78
CA VAL A 128 10.19 5.59 5.55
C VAL A 128 9.42 6.89 5.78
N GLY A 129 8.28 6.83 6.47
CA GLY A 129 7.49 8.01 6.80
C GLY A 129 8.27 8.99 7.70
N SER A 130 8.91 8.49 8.76
CA SER A 130 9.79 9.30 9.62
C SER A 130 10.91 9.97 8.84
N ALA A 131 11.55 9.26 7.90
CA ALA A 131 12.59 9.80 7.04
C ALA A 131 12.06 10.92 6.13
N ARG A 132 10.86 10.75 5.56
CA ARG A 132 10.20 11.81 4.77
C ARG A 132 10.01 13.08 5.60
N PHE A 133 9.66 12.98 6.88
CA PHE A 133 9.54 14.13 7.77
C PHE A 133 10.87 14.65 8.33
N GLY A 134 12.02 14.18 7.83
CA GLY A 134 13.36 14.59 8.27
C GLY A 134 13.79 13.98 9.61
N ASN A 135 12.99 13.07 10.19
CA ASN A 135 13.29 12.44 11.47
C ASN A 135 14.18 11.20 11.29
N PHE A 136 15.38 11.39 10.73
CA PHE A 136 16.29 10.30 10.36
C PHE A 136 16.68 9.37 11.52
N ARG A 137 16.83 9.90 12.73
CA ARG A 137 17.09 9.09 13.93
C ARG A 137 15.95 8.11 14.21
N LYS A 138 14.71 8.60 14.19
CA LYS A 138 13.50 7.77 14.37
C LYS A 138 13.36 6.76 13.22
N ALA A 139 13.64 7.20 11.99
CA ALA A 139 13.62 6.33 10.82
C ALA A 139 14.61 5.16 10.96
N ARG A 140 15.85 5.41 11.40
CA ARG A 140 16.85 4.35 11.63
C ARG A 140 16.39 3.32 12.65
N VAL A 141 15.83 3.77 13.78
CA VAL A 141 15.31 2.86 14.81
C VAL A 141 14.21 1.98 14.22
N GLN A 142 13.23 2.58 13.53
CA GLN A 142 12.12 1.84 12.95
C GLN A 142 12.55 0.88 11.83
N LEU A 143 13.47 1.29 10.95
CA LEU A 143 14.03 0.39 9.93
C LEU A 143 14.85 -0.75 10.56
N GLY A 144 15.53 -0.50 11.68
CA GLY A 144 16.22 -1.53 12.46
C GLY A 144 15.26 -2.57 13.03
N GLU A 145 14.13 -2.14 13.58
CA GLU A 145 13.07 -3.06 14.04
C GLU A 145 12.48 -3.87 12.88
N ALA A 146 12.23 -3.22 11.74
CA ALA A 146 11.75 -3.92 10.54
C ALA A 146 12.73 -5.01 10.10
N LEU A 147 14.03 -4.69 10.08
CA LEU A 147 15.09 -5.63 9.69
C LEU A 147 15.17 -6.80 10.67
N ASN A 148 15.10 -6.54 11.98
CA ASN A 148 15.14 -7.57 13.01
C ASN A 148 13.99 -8.57 12.84
N VAL A 149 12.75 -8.07 12.70
CA VAL A 149 11.57 -8.92 12.47
C VAL A 149 11.72 -9.72 11.18
N ALA A 150 12.11 -9.07 10.07
CA ALA A 150 12.26 -9.72 8.77
C ALA A 150 13.32 -10.84 8.80
N THR A 151 14.49 -10.59 9.39
CA THR A 151 15.57 -11.56 9.50
C THR A 151 15.16 -12.76 10.36
N ARG A 152 14.59 -12.52 11.54
CA ARG A 152 14.16 -13.60 12.45
C ARG A 152 13.07 -14.50 11.87
N SER A 153 12.28 -13.98 10.93
CA SER A 153 11.19 -14.70 10.27
C SER A 153 11.52 -15.19 8.86
N GLY A 154 12.77 -15.05 8.41
CA GLY A 154 13.21 -15.54 7.09
C GLY A 154 12.57 -14.80 5.91
N LEU A 155 12.22 -13.52 6.07
CA LEU A 155 11.59 -12.70 5.04
C LEU A 155 12.65 -12.02 4.14
N HIS A 156 13.39 -12.83 3.38
CA HIS A 156 14.60 -12.43 2.66
C HIS A 156 14.39 -11.23 1.72
N GLU A 157 13.29 -11.20 0.96
CA GLU A 157 12.98 -10.06 0.08
C GLU A 157 12.84 -8.75 0.87
N LEU A 158 12.17 -8.79 2.02
CA LEU A 158 12.03 -7.63 2.91
C LEU A 158 13.37 -7.23 3.52
N VAL A 159 14.21 -8.19 3.93
CA VAL A 159 15.57 -7.94 4.44
C VAL A 159 16.36 -7.10 3.43
N PHE A 160 16.50 -7.57 2.19
CA PHE A 160 17.25 -6.84 1.15
C PHE A 160 16.67 -5.45 0.88
N ARG A 161 15.34 -5.34 0.87
CA ARG A 161 14.67 -4.05 0.67
C ARG A 161 14.98 -3.07 1.81
N ILE A 162 14.94 -3.52 3.05
CA ILE A 162 15.17 -2.70 4.24
C ILE A 162 16.64 -2.27 4.32
N GLU A 163 17.58 -3.17 4.06
CA GLU A 163 19.03 -2.86 4.04
C GLU A 163 19.35 -1.77 3.03
N ARG A 164 18.81 -1.87 1.81
CA ARG A 164 18.97 -0.84 0.78
C ARG A 164 18.42 0.52 1.22
N LEU A 165 17.30 0.55 1.95
CA LEU A 165 16.73 1.79 2.48
C LEU A 165 17.58 2.37 3.62
N ILE A 166 18.12 1.53 4.50
CA ILE A 166 19.03 1.96 5.56
C ILE A 166 20.32 2.56 4.96
N ALA A 167 20.89 1.91 3.94
CA ALA A 167 22.05 2.41 3.22
C ALA A 167 21.75 3.78 2.57
N GLY A 168 20.65 3.89 1.82
CA GLY A 168 20.26 5.16 1.21
C GLY A 168 19.95 6.27 2.23
N LEU A 169 19.51 5.93 3.44
CA LEU A 169 19.30 6.91 4.52
C LEU A 169 20.61 7.52 5.01
N HIS A 170 21.68 6.72 5.06
CA HIS A 170 23.02 7.19 5.36
C HIS A 170 23.50 8.21 4.31
N ASP A 171 23.19 7.96 3.03
CA ASP A 171 23.60 8.82 1.90
C ASP A 171 22.74 10.09 1.77
N CYS A 172 21.46 10.05 2.18
CA CYS A 172 20.59 11.23 2.23
C CYS A 172 20.99 12.22 3.33
N THR A 173 21.67 11.74 4.38
CA THR A 173 22.12 12.57 5.51
C THR A 173 23.14 13.66 5.07
N PRO A 174 24.07 13.39 4.14
CA PRO A 174 24.94 14.41 3.52
C PRO A 174 24.39 15.10 2.25
N GLN A 175 23.28 14.65 1.63
CA GLN A 175 22.87 15.07 0.26
C GLN A 175 21.63 15.98 0.17
N LEU A 176 21.35 16.81 1.17
CA LEU A 176 20.24 17.79 1.12
C LEU A 176 20.35 18.88 0.02
N ASN A 177 21.33 18.80 -0.89
CA ASN A 177 21.50 19.66 -2.05
C ASN A 177 21.63 18.86 -3.36
N THR A 178 20.55 18.31 -3.92
CA THR A 178 20.22 18.33 -5.37
C THR A 178 19.00 17.47 -5.72
N LYS A 179 18.29 17.89 -6.78
CA LYS A 179 16.89 17.59 -7.13
C LYS A 179 16.63 16.17 -7.68
N GLN A 180 15.35 15.81 -7.60
CA GLN A 180 14.69 14.58 -8.05
C GLN A 180 14.54 14.46 -9.57
N ASN A 181 14.73 13.24 -10.08
CA ASN A 181 14.30 12.81 -11.42
C ASN A 181 12.90 12.19 -11.37
N THR A 182 12.09 12.47 -12.39
CA THR A 182 10.83 11.77 -12.68
C THR A 182 10.91 11.12 -14.06
N ALA A 183 10.58 9.84 -14.13
CA ALA A 183 10.41 9.10 -15.37
C ALA A 183 8.92 9.08 -15.76
N VAL A 184 8.63 9.13 -17.06
CA VAL A 184 7.27 9.23 -17.65
C VAL A 184 6.86 7.86 -18.22
N GLU A 185 5.65 7.40 -17.88
CA GLU A 185 4.99 6.20 -18.44
C GLU A 185 4.19 6.50 -19.73
N PRO A 186 3.94 5.49 -20.59
CA PRO A 186 3.25 5.66 -21.88
C PRO A 186 1.72 5.83 -21.81
N ALA A 187 1.16 6.53 -22.82
CA ALA A 187 -0.16 7.17 -22.81
C ALA A 187 -1.42 6.28 -22.96
N ALA A 188 -1.30 5.00 -23.33
CA ALA A 188 -2.46 4.14 -23.60
C ALA A 188 -3.15 3.62 -22.32
N SER A 189 -2.38 3.39 -21.25
CA SER A 189 -2.89 2.89 -19.97
C SER A 189 -3.65 3.98 -19.19
N THR A 190 -3.46 5.26 -19.52
CA THR A 190 -4.03 6.41 -18.81
C THR A 190 -5.57 6.45 -18.81
N ASN A 191 -6.23 6.05 -19.92
CA ASN A 191 -7.70 6.12 -20.01
C ASN A 191 -8.38 5.02 -19.17
N ALA A 192 -7.93 3.78 -19.29
CA ALA A 192 -8.47 2.67 -18.49
C ALA A 192 -8.23 2.92 -16.99
N LEU A 193 -7.04 3.40 -16.64
CA LEU A 193 -6.68 3.78 -15.29
C LEU A 193 -7.56 4.93 -14.74
N GLN A 194 -7.94 5.90 -15.57
CA GLN A 194 -8.88 6.96 -15.19
C GLN A 194 -10.30 6.43 -14.96
N LYS A 195 -10.75 5.44 -15.74
CA LYS A 195 -12.06 4.79 -15.53
C LYS A 195 -12.11 4.07 -14.18
N VAL A 196 -11.05 3.34 -13.82
CA VAL A 196 -10.95 2.68 -12.51
C VAL A 196 -11.01 3.72 -11.39
N SER A 197 -10.26 4.82 -11.49
CA SER A 197 -10.32 5.91 -10.50
C SER A 197 -11.69 6.53 -10.35
N ALA A 198 -12.38 6.78 -11.46
CA ALA A 198 -13.75 7.30 -11.44
C ALA A 198 -14.73 6.31 -10.81
N ALA A 199 -14.55 5.01 -11.05
CA ALA A 199 -15.36 3.97 -10.44
C ALA A 199 -15.14 3.84 -8.94
N LEU A 200 -13.88 3.88 -8.51
CA LEU A 200 -13.51 3.89 -7.10
C LEU A 200 -14.08 5.10 -6.36
N ALA A 201 -14.04 6.28 -6.98
CA ALA A 201 -14.64 7.50 -6.41
C ALA A 201 -16.17 7.41 -6.24
N ARG A 202 -16.85 6.52 -6.97
CA ARG A 202 -18.29 6.27 -6.77
C ARG A 202 -18.56 5.37 -5.56
N LEU A 203 -17.66 4.44 -5.22
CA LEU A 203 -17.82 3.57 -4.05
C LEU A 203 -17.85 4.37 -2.75
N GLU A 204 -16.99 5.39 -2.65
CA GLU A 204 -16.94 6.30 -1.49
C GLU A 204 -18.25 7.07 -1.24
N ARG A 205 -19.05 7.28 -2.30
CA ARG A 205 -20.28 8.09 -2.24
C ARG A 205 -21.53 7.30 -1.86
N VAL A 206 -21.47 5.96 -1.76
CA VAL A 206 -22.64 5.14 -1.40
C VAL A 206 -22.63 4.95 0.13
N PRO A 207 -23.58 5.55 0.88
CA PRO A 207 -23.70 5.29 2.31
C PRO A 207 -24.08 3.82 2.52
N SER A 208 -23.41 3.16 3.45
CA SER A 208 -23.74 1.79 3.91
C SER A 208 -25.13 1.78 4.53
N GLY A 209 -26.16 1.60 3.71
CA GLY A 209 -27.56 1.61 4.14
C GLY A 209 -28.55 1.23 3.05
N THR A 210 -28.16 0.43 2.05
CA THR A 210 -29.09 -0.19 1.09
C THR A 210 -28.40 -1.34 0.35
N ARG A 211 -28.30 -2.49 1.02
CA ARG A 211 -28.35 -3.82 0.41
C ARG A 211 -29.05 -4.75 1.37
#